data_AF-S2EYL5-F1
#
_entry.id   AF-S2EYL5-F1
#
_cell.length_a   1.000
_cell.length_b   1.000
_cell.length_c   1.000
_cell.angle_alpha   90.00
_cell.angle_beta   90.00
_cell.angle_gamma   90.00
#
_symmetry.space_group_name_H-M   'P 1'
#
loop_
_entity.id
_entity.type
_entity.pdbx_description
1 polymer ?
#
loop_
_entity_poly.entity_id
_entity_poly.type
_entity_poly.pdbx_seq_one_letter_code
_entity_poly.pdbx_strand_id
1 'polypeptide(L)'
;MFAKLVAVSLLTLASSQLMAAECKVTVDSTDQMSFNTKAIEIDKSCKTFTVELTHSGSLPKNVMGHNLVISKEADMQPIATDGLSAGIDKNYLKEGDARVIAHTKVIGAKETDSVTFDVSKLDANEKYGFFCSFPGHISMMKGTVTLK
;
A
#
# COMPACT_ATOMS: atom_id res chain seq x y z
N MET A 1 19.07 53.47 45.02
CA MET A 1 19.54 53.74 43.65
C MET A 1 19.97 52.42 43.02
N PHE A 2 19.26 52.00 41.97
CA PHE A 2 19.58 50.98 40.94
C PHE A 2 19.95 49.55 41.41
N ALA A 3 19.01 48.59 41.51
CA ALA A 3 18.33 47.86 40.42
C ALA A 3 19.28 47.29 39.35
N LYS A 4 19.57 45.98 39.39
CA LYS A 4 19.89 45.16 38.20
C LYS A 4 19.32 43.75 38.38
N LEU A 5 18.09 43.57 37.90
CA LEU A 5 17.56 42.27 37.49
C LEU A 5 18.30 41.85 36.21
N VAL A 6 18.94 40.68 36.23
CA VAL A 6 19.44 40.02 35.02
C VAL A 6 18.39 38.98 34.63
N ALA A 7 17.54 39.32 33.65
CA ALA A 7 16.62 38.38 33.04
C ALA A 7 17.37 37.62 31.94
N VAL A 8 17.66 36.34 32.19
CA VAL A 8 18.16 35.42 31.16
C VAL A 8 16.95 34.90 30.41
N SER A 9 16.69 35.46 29.23
CA SER A 9 15.70 34.91 28.30
C SER A 9 16.24 33.62 27.69
N LEU A 10 15.77 32.47 28.19
CA LEU A 10 15.91 31.20 27.51
C LEU A 10 15.01 31.21 26.26
N LEU A 11 15.63 31.41 25.11
CA LEU A 11 15.01 31.23 23.80
C LEU A 11 14.85 29.72 23.58
N THR A 12 13.69 29.16 23.91
CA THR A 12 13.34 27.78 23.59
C THR A 12 13.10 27.68 22.08
N LEU A 13 14.09 27.16 21.35
CA LEU A 13 13.85 26.67 19.98
C LEU A 13 12.94 25.44 20.08
N ALA A 14 11.63 25.67 19.97
CA ALA A 14 10.68 24.62 19.65
C ALA A 14 11.01 24.12 18.24
N SER A 15 11.88 23.11 18.18
CA SER A 15 12.12 22.33 16.96
C SER A 15 10.81 21.60 16.68
N SER A 16 9.98 22.19 15.82
CA SER A 16 8.90 21.45 15.18
C SER A 16 9.58 20.35 14.37
N GLN A 17 9.56 19.13 14.91
CA GLN A 17 9.79 17.96 14.09
C GLN A 17 8.70 18.01 13.01
N LEU A 18 9.05 18.52 11.82
CA LEU A 18 8.33 18.18 10.62
C LEU A 18 8.37 16.65 10.57
N MET A 19 7.29 16.01 11.00
CA MET A 19 7.05 14.61 10.69
C MET A 19 6.87 14.58 9.18
N ALA A 20 7.97 14.32 8.45
CA ALA A 20 7.91 14.11 7.01
C ALA A 20 6.91 12.97 6.77
N ALA A 21 5.98 13.16 5.84
CA ALA A 21 5.06 12.09 5.46
C ALA A 21 5.87 10.87 5.04
N GLU A 22 5.63 9.72 5.67
CA GLU A 22 6.22 8.46 5.22
C GLU A 22 5.52 8.05 3.93
N CYS A 23 6.16 8.30 2.78
CA CYS A 23 5.67 7.90 1.46
C CYS A 23 5.88 6.40 1.17
N LYS A 24 5.71 5.58 2.21
CA LYS A 24 5.83 4.12 2.19
C LYS A 24 4.86 3.51 3.20
N VAL A 25 4.30 2.35 2.88
CA VAL A 25 3.64 1.45 3.83
C VAL A 25 4.15 0.02 3.65
N THR A 26 4.25 -0.73 4.74
CA THR A 26 4.44 -2.19 4.69
C THR A 26 3.12 -2.86 5.05
N VAL A 27 2.65 -3.75 4.16
CA VAL A 27 1.44 -4.55 4.32
C VAL A 27 1.87 -6.00 4.47
N ASP A 28 1.45 -6.66 5.54
CA ASP A 28 1.68 -8.09 5.74
C ASP A 28 0.48 -8.91 5.28
N SER A 29 0.76 -10.04 4.66
CA SER A 29 -0.20 -11.05 4.23
C SER A 29 0.05 -12.39 4.93
N THR A 30 -1.00 -13.19 5.16
CA THR A 30 -0.94 -14.35 6.05
C THR A 30 -1.53 -15.61 5.44
N ASP A 31 -1.16 -16.78 5.98
CA ASP A 31 -1.76 -18.07 5.60
C ASP A 31 -3.30 -18.13 5.83
N GLN A 32 -3.87 -17.15 6.55
CA GLN A 32 -5.30 -17.03 6.83
C GLN A 32 -6.01 -16.13 5.81
N MET A 33 -5.38 -15.85 4.65
CA MET A 33 -5.95 -15.02 3.58
C MET A 33 -6.38 -13.63 4.08
N SER A 34 -5.49 -12.97 4.82
CA SER A 34 -5.73 -11.62 5.34
C SER A 34 -4.56 -10.70 5.06
N PHE A 35 -4.88 -9.43 4.82
CA PHE A 35 -3.92 -8.34 4.99
C PHE A 35 -4.03 -7.82 6.42
N ASN A 36 -2.91 -7.39 7.01
CA ASN A 36 -2.88 -6.80 8.35
C ASN A 36 -3.56 -5.42 8.44
N THR A 37 -3.92 -4.81 7.31
CA THR A 37 -4.66 -3.55 7.23
C THR A 37 -5.86 -3.66 6.28
N LYS A 38 -6.84 -2.77 6.50
CA LYS A 38 -8.00 -2.55 5.62
C LYS A 38 -7.99 -1.19 4.93
N ALA A 39 -7.00 -0.34 5.22
CA ALA A 39 -6.87 1.00 4.63
C ALA A 39 -5.40 1.37 4.44
N ILE A 40 -5.11 2.05 3.33
CA ILE A 40 -3.84 2.73 3.05
C ILE A 40 -4.16 4.20 2.80
N GLU A 41 -3.65 5.08 3.65
CA GLU A 41 -3.74 6.53 3.48
C GLU A 41 -2.45 7.06 2.86
N ILE A 42 -2.56 7.81 1.77
CA ILE A 42 -1.42 8.38 1.04
C ILE A 42 -1.48 9.89 1.14
N ASP A 43 -0.46 10.51 1.71
CA ASP A 43 -0.37 11.97 1.81
C ASP A 43 -0.18 12.59 0.42
N LYS A 44 -0.96 13.64 0.10
CA LYS A 44 -0.90 14.36 -1.20
C LYS A 44 0.44 15.03 -1.45
N SER A 45 1.27 15.25 -0.44
CA SER A 45 2.64 15.78 -0.60
C SER A 45 3.62 14.75 -1.18
N CYS A 46 3.29 13.45 -1.14
CA CYS A 46 4.10 12.41 -1.74
C CYS A 46 4.09 12.54 -3.27
N LYS A 47 5.27 12.56 -3.90
CA LYS A 47 5.39 12.47 -5.37
C LYS A 47 5.18 11.03 -5.85
N THR A 48 5.84 10.11 -5.15
CA THR A 48 5.75 8.67 -5.33
C THR A 48 5.39 8.03 -4.01
N PHE A 49 4.66 6.93 -4.03
CA PHE A 49 4.34 6.14 -2.85
C PHE A 49 4.77 4.70 -3.05
N THR A 50 5.30 4.06 -1.99
CA THR A 50 5.76 2.67 -2.04
C THR A 50 4.90 1.78 -1.15
N VAL A 51 4.43 0.66 -1.69
CA VAL A 51 3.85 -0.43 -0.90
C VAL A 51 4.83 -1.59 -0.92
N GLU A 52 5.28 -1.99 0.28
CA GLU A 52 6.04 -3.21 0.49
C GLU A 52 5.08 -4.29 1.00
N LEU A 53 5.00 -5.40 0.28
CA LEU A 53 4.22 -6.57 0.66
C LEU A 53 5.13 -7.62 1.30
N THR A 54 4.74 -8.13 2.46
CA THR A 54 5.38 -9.28 3.12
C THR A 54 4.40 -10.43 3.28
N HIS A 55 4.92 -11.63 3.53
CA HIS A 55 4.11 -12.80 3.84
C HIS A 55 4.63 -13.53 5.10
N SER A 56 3.95 -13.38 6.23
CA SER A 56 4.40 -13.91 7.53
C SER A 56 4.14 -15.41 7.76
N GLY A 57 3.33 -16.04 6.93
CA GLY A 57 3.00 -17.47 6.97
C GLY A 57 4.13 -18.47 6.69
N SER A 58 3.73 -19.65 6.22
CA SER A 58 4.58 -20.82 5.96
C SER A 58 4.27 -21.55 4.65
N LEU A 59 3.16 -21.21 3.99
CA LEU A 59 2.74 -21.86 2.75
C LEU A 59 3.43 -21.27 1.50
N PRO A 60 3.77 -22.09 0.51
CA PRO A 60 4.41 -21.62 -0.72
C PRO A 60 3.43 -20.88 -1.64
N LYS A 61 3.96 -20.04 -2.53
CA LYS A 61 3.19 -19.14 -3.39
C LYS A 61 2.17 -19.80 -4.31
N ASN A 62 2.36 -21.06 -4.67
CA ASN A 62 1.41 -21.80 -5.51
C ASN A 62 0.22 -22.35 -4.73
N VAL A 63 0.27 -22.33 -3.39
CA VAL A 63 -0.80 -22.78 -2.49
C VAL A 63 -1.48 -21.58 -1.82
N MET A 64 -0.70 -20.62 -1.34
CA MET A 64 -1.17 -19.43 -0.62
C MET A 64 -0.41 -18.20 -1.10
N GLY A 65 -0.40 -17.99 -2.40
CA GLY A 65 0.25 -16.83 -3.00
C GLY A 65 -0.54 -15.56 -2.74
N HIS A 66 0.18 -14.48 -2.47
CA HIS A 66 -0.43 -13.16 -2.30
C HIS A 66 0.29 -12.13 -3.17
N ASN A 67 -0.49 -11.32 -3.85
CA ASN A 67 -0.03 -10.06 -4.42
C ASN A 67 -0.87 -8.92 -3.83
N LEU A 68 -0.43 -7.69 -4.07
CA LEU A 68 -1.21 -6.49 -3.78
C LEU A 68 -1.34 -5.69 -5.06
N VAL A 69 -2.58 -5.46 -5.46
CA VAL A 69 -2.96 -4.77 -6.70
C VAL A 69 -3.77 -3.54 -6.31
N ILE A 70 -3.43 -2.38 -6.87
CA ILE A 70 -4.17 -1.12 -6.68
C ILE A 70 -4.90 -0.77 -7.97
N SER A 71 -6.19 -0.46 -7.84
CA SER A 71 -7.05 0.01 -8.93
C SER A 71 -8.13 0.94 -8.42
N LYS A 72 -8.96 1.45 -9.33
CA LYS A 72 -10.27 1.98 -8.93
C LYS A 72 -11.09 0.88 -8.26
N GLU A 73 -11.93 1.27 -7.30
CA GLU A 73 -12.75 0.32 -6.55
C GLU A 73 -13.69 -0.48 -7.47
N ALA A 74 -14.29 0.19 -8.45
CA ALA A 74 -15.18 -0.43 -9.43
C ALA A 74 -14.50 -1.48 -10.32
N ASP A 75 -13.19 -1.38 -10.51
CA ASP A 75 -12.42 -2.27 -11.39
C ASP A 75 -11.82 -3.48 -10.67
N MET A 76 -11.83 -3.51 -9.33
CA MET A 76 -11.15 -4.57 -8.55
C MET A 76 -11.65 -5.98 -8.92
N GLN A 77 -12.97 -6.17 -8.89
CA GLN A 77 -13.56 -7.48 -9.19
C GLN A 77 -13.40 -7.89 -10.66
N PRO A 78 -13.63 -6.98 -11.65
CA PRO A 78 -13.28 -7.26 -13.04
C PRO A 78 -11.81 -7.65 -13.26
N ILE A 79 -10.85 -6.92 -12.69
CA ILE A 79 -9.42 -7.23 -12.81
C ILE A 79 -9.11 -8.61 -12.24
N ALA A 80 -9.58 -8.91 -11.03
CA ALA A 80 -9.34 -10.21 -10.41
C ALA A 80 -9.92 -11.37 -11.22
N THR A 81 -11.09 -11.14 -11.85
CA THR A 81 -11.78 -12.14 -12.68
C THR A 81 -11.00 -12.40 -13.97
N ASP A 82 -10.57 -11.35 -14.67
CA ASP A 82 -9.79 -11.48 -15.91
C ASP A 82 -8.40 -12.11 -15.64
N GLY A 83 -7.82 -11.82 -14.47
CA GLY A 83 -6.53 -12.33 -14.02
C GLY A 83 -6.50 -13.85 -13.77
N LEU A 84 -7.64 -14.50 -13.53
CA LEU A 84 -7.72 -15.94 -13.26
C LEU A 84 -7.04 -16.77 -14.37
N SER A 85 -7.29 -16.40 -15.62
CA SER A 85 -6.78 -17.12 -16.79
C SER A 85 -5.30 -16.87 -17.10
N ALA A 86 -4.71 -15.82 -16.52
CA ALA A 86 -3.32 -15.44 -16.78
C ALA A 86 -2.31 -16.36 -16.08
N GLY A 87 -2.72 -17.00 -14.98
CA GLY A 87 -1.89 -17.93 -14.22
C GLY A 87 -0.82 -17.25 -13.36
N ILE A 88 -0.16 -18.07 -12.53
CA ILE A 88 0.80 -17.59 -11.52
C ILE A 88 2.04 -16.91 -12.12
N ASP A 89 2.51 -17.36 -13.28
CA ASP A 89 3.67 -16.78 -13.97
C ASP A 89 3.42 -15.35 -14.45
N LYS A 90 2.14 -14.97 -14.56
CA LYS A 90 1.69 -13.60 -14.86
C LYS A 90 1.07 -12.93 -13.62
N ASN A 91 1.37 -13.45 -12.43
CA ASN A 91 0.88 -12.93 -11.14
C ASN A 91 -0.66 -12.89 -11.01
N TYR A 92 -1.38 -13.73 -11.76
CA TYR A 92 -2.83 -13.66 -11.88
C TYR A 92 -3.33 -12.26 -12.25
N LEU A 93 -2.66 -11.63 -13.20
CA LEU A 93 -3.05 -10.37 -13.81
C LEU A 93 -2.98 -10.49 -15.33
N LYS A 94 -3.98 -9.92 -15.99
CA LYS A 94 -3.95 -9.77 -17.44
C LYS A 94 -2.78 -8.85 -17.81
N GLU A 95 -1.96 -9.29 -18.74
CA GLU A 95 -0.81 -8.51 -19.20
C GLU A 95 -1.27 -7.20 -19.85
N GLY A 96 -0.68 -6.08 -19.41
CA GLY A 96 -1.01 -4.74 -19.93
C GLY A 96 -2.39 -4.21 -19.53
N ASP A 97 -3.00 -4.72 -18.45
CA ASP A 97 -4.28 -4.22 -17.97
C ASP A 97 -4.19 -2.76 -17.48
N ALA A 98 -4.72 -1.84 -18.29
CA ALA A 98 -4.68 -0.40 -18.02
C ALA A 98 -5.48 0.03 -16.77
N ARG A 99 -6.32 -0.86 -16.20
CA ARG A 99 -7.05 -0.59 -14.95
C ARG A 99 -6.16 -0.77 -13.71
N VAL A 100 -5.04 -1.49 -13.84
CA VAL A 100 -4.07 -1.72 -12.76
C VAL A 100 -3.14 -0.50 -12.66
N ILE A 101 -3.20 0.19 -11.53
CA ILE A 101 -2.39 1.39 -11.26
C ILE A 101 -0.98 1.01 -10.82
N ALA A 102 -0.91 0.01 -9.93
CA ALA A 102 0.30 -0.54 -9.36
C ALA A 102 0.05 -1.97 -8.89
N HIS A 103 1.05 -2.85 -8.96
CA HIS A 103 0.96 -4.17 -8.35
C HIS A 103 2.33 -4.72 -7.96
N THR A 104 2.35 -5.61 -6.98
CA THR A 104 3.50 -6.49 -6.69
C THR A 104 3.44 -7.76 -7.53
N LYS A 105 4.51 -8.56 -7.50
CA LYS A 105 4.43 -9.98 -7.88
C LYS A 105 3.65 -10.78 -6.83
N VAL A 106 3.29 -12.02 -7.19
CA VAL A 106 2.79 -13.01 -6.23
C VAL A 106 3.96 -13.54 -5.40
N ILE A 107 3.88 -13.37 -4.09
CA ILE A 107 4.83 -13.86 -3.10
C ILE A 107 4.21 -15.00 -2.28
N GLY A 108 5.05 -15.93 -1.82
CA GLY A 108 4.71 -16.93 -0.82
C GLY A 108 5.33 -16.59 0.54
N ALA A 109 5.19 -17.50 1.50
CA ALA A 109 5.74 -17.33 2.84
C ALA A 109 7.22 -16.92 2.86
N LYS A 110 7.53 -15.93 3.71
CA LYS A 110 8.86 -15.34 3.95
C LYS A 110 9.46 -14.59 2.76
N GLU A 111 8.76 -14.52 1.64
CA GLU A 111 9.13 -13.65 0.54
C GLU A 111 8.58 -12.23 0.76
N THR A 112 9.10 -11.29 -0.01
CA THR A 112 8.63 -9.90 -0.05
C THR A 112 8.76 -9.35 -1.47
N ASP A 113 7.94 -8.34 -1.76
CA ASP A 113 8.04 -7.55 -2.98
C ASP A 113 7.54 -6.13 -2.72
N SER A 114 8.06 -5.16 -3.48
CA SER A 114 7.67 -3.77 -3.33
C SER A 114 7.26 -3.19 -4.67
N VAL A 115 6.25 -2.32 -4.66
CA VAL A 115 5.84 -1.52 -5.80
C VAL A 115 5.85 -0.04 -5.44
N THR A 116 6.47 0.77 -6.28
CA THR A 116 6.47 2.23 -6.18
C THR A 116 5.70 2.81 -7.37
N PHE A 117 4.82 3.77 -7.13
CA PHE A 117 4.02 4.42 -8.16
C PHE A 117 3.87 5.92 -7.92
N ASP A 118 3.64 6.66 -9.01
CA ASP A 118 3.38 8.10 -8.94
C ASP A 118 2.02 8.39 -8.32
N VAL A 119 2.00 9.23 -7.29
CA VAL A 119 0.76 9.60 -6.58
C VAL A 119 -0.19 10.39 -7.49
N SER A 120 0.34 11.05 -8.52
CA SER A 120 -0.46 11.75 -9.53
C SER A 120 -1.35 10.84 -10.37
N LYS A 121 -1.19 9.51 -10.28
CA LYS A 121 -2.13 8.53 -10.88
C LYS A 121 -3.43 8.42 -10.09
N LEU A 122 -3.48 8.96 -8.87
CA LEU A 122 -4.66 8.97 -8.02
C LEU A 122 -5.35 10.34 -8.10
N ASP A 123 -6.68 10.31 -8.20
CA ASP A 123 -7.55 11.48 -8.17
C ASP A 123 -8.28 11.52 -6.82
N ALA A 124 -8.25 12.66 -6.12
CA ALA A 124 -8.88 12.80 -4.81
C ALA A 124 -10.41 12.61 -4.82
N ASN A 125 -11.06 12.69 -5.99
CA ASN A 125 -12.50 12.50 -6.16
C ASN A 125 -12.88 11.07 -6.58
N GLU A 126 -11.90 10.19 -6.79
CA GLU A 126 -12.12 8.81 -7.21
C GLU A 126 -11.92 7.85 -6.02
N LYS A 127 -12.63 6.72 -6.04
CA LYS A 127 -12.46 5.68 -5.03
C LYS A 127 -11.49 4.62 -5.51
N TYR A 128 -10.49 4.35 -4.69
CA TYR A 128 -9.48 3.34 -4.95
C TYR A 128 -9.51 2.24 -3.89
N GLY A 129 -9.08 1.06 -4.31
CA GLY A 129 -8.90 -0.07 -3.42
C GLY A 129 -7.61 -0.81 -3.72
N PHE A 130 -7.19 -1.60 -2.74
CA PHE A 130 -6.14 -2.59 -2.91
C PHE A 130 -6.70 -3.98 -2.66
N PHE A 131 -6.20 -5.00 -3.36
CA PHE A 131 -6.67 -6.38 -3.24
C PHE A 131 -5.61 -7.40 -3.67
N CYS A 132 -5.86 -8.66 -3.32
CA CYS A 132 -5.14 -9.81 -3.86
C CYS A 132 -5.93 -10.43 -5.01
N SER A 133 -5.29 -10.65 -6.16
CA SER A 133 -5.90 -11.26 -7.36
C SER A 133 -5.68 -12.77 -7.46
N PHE A 134 -4.98 -13.39 -6.51
CA PHE A 134 -4.88 -14.85 -6.45
C PHE A 134 -6.29 -15.47 -6.41
N PRO A 135 -6.56 -16.56 -7.16
CA PRO A 135 -7.90 -17.11 -7.32
C PRO A 135 -8.68 -17.29 -6.01
N GLY A 136 -9.79 -16.54 -5.88
CA GLY A 136 -10.69 -16.59 -4.73
C GLY A 136 -10.36 -15.62 -3.57
N HIS A 137 -9.19 -14.98 -3.57
CA HIS A 137 -8.72 -14.22 -2.40
C HIS A 137 -9.38 -12.84 -2.25
N ILE A 138 -9.75 -12.18 -3.35
CA ILE A 138 -10.34 -10.82 -3.36
C ILE A 138 -11.58 -10.68 -2.45
N SER A 139 -12.31 -11.76 -2.20
CA SER A 139 -13.47 -11.75 -1.31
C SER A 139 -13.12 -11.30 0.11
N MET A 140 -11.94 -11.65 0.60
CA MET A 140 -11.46 -11.33 1.97
C MET A 140 -10.27 -10.37 1.97
N MET A 141 -9.39 -10.50 0.99
CA MET A 141 -8.13 -9.76 0.88
C MET A 141 -8.31 -8.50 0.05
N LYS A 142 -8.96 -7.52 0.65
CA LYS A 142 -9.15 -6.18 0.08
C LYS A 142 -9.24 -5.10 1.16
N GLY A 143 -8.98 -3.86 0.75
CA GLY A 143 -9.13 -2.64 1.54
C GLY A 143 -9.18 -1.39 0.66
N THR A 144 -9.22 -0.22 1.29
CA THR A 144 -9.33 1.08 0.61
C THR A 144 -7.97 1.76 0.45
N VAL A 145 -7.84 2.57 -0.59
CA VAL A 145 -6.72 3.52 -0.76
C VAL A 145 -7.31 4.92 -0.85
N THR A 146 -6.82 5.86 -0.03
CA THR A 146 -7.31 7.24 0.00
C THR A 146 -6.17 8.25 -0.06
N LEU A 147 -6.40 9.37 -0.75
CA LEU A 147 -5.50 10.53 -0.72
C LEU A 147 -5.88 11.45 0.44
N LYS A 148 -4.91 11.72 1.32
CA LYS A 148 -5.05 12.62 2.46
C LYS A 148 -4.46 14.00 2.13
#